data_AF-A0A2E9BR31-F1
#
_entry.id   AF-A0A2E9BR31-F1
#
_cell.length_a   1.000
_cell.length_b   1.000
_cell.length_c   1.000
_cell.angle_alpha   90.00
_cell.angle_beta   90.00
_cell.angle_gamma   90.00
#
_symmetry.space_group_name_H-M   'P 1'
#
loop_
_entity.id
_entity.type
_entity.pdbx_description
1 polymer ?
#
loop_
_entity_poly.entity_id
_entity_poly.type
_entity_poly.pdbx_seq_one_letter_code
_entity_poly.pdbx_strand_id
1 'polypeptide(L)' 'MNALLENIAALGVHEKLQLVEDLWDSIDQELLPASSAELKAELDRRAAWADAHPGSSRSLTEIAASLGVRL' A
#
# COMPACT_ATOMS: atom_id res chain seq x y z
N MET A 1 -28.63 -6.05 17.14
CA MET A 1 -27.43 -6.73 16.60
C MET A 1 -27.36 -6.39 15.13
N ASN A 2 -26.19 -6.00 14.63
CA ASN A 2 -26.07 -5.45 13.28
C ASN A 2 -26.26 -6.62 12.28
N ALA A 3 -27.28 -6.57 11.43
CA ALA A 3 -27.62 -7.67 10.51
C ALA A 3 -26.43 -8.11 9.63
N LEU A 4 -25.50 -7.18 9.37
CA LEU A 4 -24.26 -7.45 8.64
C LEU A 4 -23.30 -8.38 9.41
N LEU A 5 -23.21 -8.23 10.73
CA LEU A 5 -22.38 -9.09 11.59
C LEU A 5 -22.96 -10.49 11.71
N GLU A 6 -24.29 -10.63 11.72
CA GLU A 6 -24.96 -11.93 11.71
C GLU A 6 -24.69 -12.69 10.41
N ASN A 7 -24.74 -11.99 9.26
CA ASN A 7 -24.42 -12.57 7.96
C ASN A 7 -22.95 -12.99 7.86
N ILE A 8 -22.02 -12.17 8.35
CA ILE A 8 -20.60 -12.54 8.41
C ILE A 8 -20.38 -13.74 9.33
N ALA A 9 -21.08 -13.81 10.47
CA ALA A 9 -20.95 -14.93 11.40
C ALA A 9 -21.34 -16.27 10.77
N ALA A 10 -22.36 -16.27 9.91
CA ALA A 10 -22.85 -17.44 9.18
C ALA A 10 -21.90 -17.98 8.10
N LEU A 11 -20.93 -17.19 7.65
CA LEU A 11 -19.94 -17.62 6.67
C LEU A 11 -18.98 -18.68 7.23
N GLY A 12 -18.61 -19.64 6.37
CA GLY A 12 -17.51 -20.56 6.61
C GLY A 12 -16.15 -19.85 6.65
N VAL A 13 -15.12 -20.51 7.18
CA VAL A 13 -13.78 -19.92 7.30
C VAL A 13 -13.21 -19.49 5.94
N HIS A 14 -13.41 -20.28 4.90
CA HIS A 14 -12.92 -19.93 3.56
C HIS A 14 -13.63 -18.70 2.99
N GLU A 15 -14.96 -18.62 3.13
CA GLU A 15 -15.76 -17.47 2.68
C GLU A 15 -15.40 -16.19 3.46
N LYS A 16 -15.06 -16.32 4.74
CA LYS A 16 -14.55 -15.20 5.55
C LYS A 16 -13.20 -14.70 5.04
N LEU A 17 -12.30 -15.61 4.66
CA LEU A 17 -11.01 -15.23 4.08
C LEU A 17 -11.19 -14.53 2.74
N GLN A 18 -12.04 -15.08 1.86
CA GLN A 18 -12.35 -14.44 0.58
C GLN A 18 -12.95 -13.04 0.77
N LEU A 19 -13.89 -12.88 1.71
CA LEU A 19 -14.48 -11.57 2.01
C LEU A 19 -13.43 -10.55 2.50
N VAL A 20 -12.43 -10.99 3.26
CA VAL A 20 -11.33 -10.11 3.71
C VAL A 20 -10.45 -9.71 2.53
N GLU A 21 -10.13 -10.64 1.63
CA GLU A 21 -9.37 -10.36 0.41
C GLU A 21 -10.12 -9.37 -0.50
N ASP A 22 -11.40 -9.65 -0.78
CA ASP A 22 -12.25 -8.79 -1.62
C ASP A 22 -12.37 -7.36 -1.03
N LEU A 23 -12.48 -7.24 0.29
CA LEU A 23 -12.54 -5.96 0.98
C LEU A 23 -11.19 -5.23 0.93
N TRP A 24 -10.08 -5.97 1.02
CA TRP A 24 -8.76 -5.38 0.89
C TRP A 24 -8.53 -4.85 -0.53
N ASP A 25 -8.92 -5.62 -1.55
CA ASP A 25 -8.82 -5.22 -2.96
C ASP A 25 -9.70 -4.01 -3.29
N SER A 26 -10.89 -3.88 -2.66
CA SER A 26 -11.73 -2.70 -2.86
C SER A 26 -11.13 -1.43 -2.27
N ILE A 27 -10.45 -1.56 -1.12
CA ILE A 27 -9.76 -0.43 -0.48
C ILE A 27 -8.59 0.04 -1.35
N ASP A 28 -7.81 -0.85 -1.95
CA ASP A 28 -6.70 -0.48 -2.83
C ASP A 28 -7.16 0.32 -4.05
N GLN A 29 -8.32 -0.06 -4.61
CA GLN A 29 -8.96 0.67 -5.71
C GLN A 29 -9.44 2.07 -5.32
N GLU A 30 -9.81 2.29 -4.05
CA GLU A 30 -10.25 3.58 -3.53
C GLU A 30 -9.10 4.46 -3.03
N LEU A 31 -8.00 3.86 -2.54
CA LEU A 31 -6.88 4.57 -1.93
C LEU A 31 -5.82 5.03 -2.92
N LEU A 32 -5.67 4.37 -4.07
CA LEU A 32 -4.68 4.79 -5.05
C LEU A 32 -5.21 6.02 -5.80
N PRO A 33 -4.56 7.20 -5.66
CA PRO A 33 -4.91 8.31 -6.53
C PRO A 33 -4.70 7.83 -7.97
N ALA A 34 -5.74 8.01 -8.81
CA ALA A 34 -5.63 7.71 -10.22
C ALA A 34 -4.32 8.30 -10.75
N SER A 35 -3.53 7.48 -11.45
CA SER A 35 -2.20 7.88 -11.93
C SER A 35 -2.31 9.13 -12.79
N SER A 36 -2.09 10.29 -12.17
CA SER A 36 -2.26 11.57 -12.81
C SER A 36 -1.03 11.89 -13.65
N ALA A 37 -1.17 12.77 -14.64
CA ALA A 37 -0.03 13.20 -15.45
C ALA A 37 1.07 13.84 -14.57
N GLU A 38 0.67 14.54 -13.50
CA GLU A 38 1.56 15.16 -12.53
C GLU A 38 2.29 14.12 -11.68
N LEU A 39 1.59 13.07 -11.23
CA LEU A 39 2.22 11.96 -10.51
C LEU A 39 3.25 11.26 -11.39
N LYS A 40 2.90 10.97 -12.65
CA LYS A 40 3.82 10.36 -13.61
C LYS A 40 5.05 11.24 -13.86
N ALA A 41 4.86 12.54 -14.07
CA ALA A 41 5.95 13.48 -14.29
C ALA A 41 6.91 13.55 -13.09
N GLU A 42 6.38 13.52 -11.86
CA GLU A 42 7.22 13.49 -10.66
C GLU A 42 7.98 12.17 -10.51
N LEU A 43 7.35 11.04 -10.81
CA LEU A 43 8.02 9.74 -10.80
C LEU A 43 9.16 9.69 -11.83
N ASP A 44 8.92 10.20 -13.04
CA ASP A 44 9.95 10.28 -14.08
C ASP A 44 11.12 11.19 -13.66
N ARG A 45 10.81 12.34 -13.04
CA ARG A 45 11.82 13.26 -12.50
C ARG A 45 12.69 12.58 -11.45
N ARG A 46 12.08 11.82 -10.53
CA ARG A 46 12.79 11.08 -9.47
C ARG A 46 13.62 9.94 -10.03
N ALA A 47 13.12 9.21 -11.02
CA ALA A 47 13.85 8.15 -11.69
C ALA A 47 15.11 8.70 -12.39
N ALA A 48 14.96 9.75 -13.21
CA ALA A 48 16.09 10.41 -13.88
C ALA A 48 17.12 10.96 -12.88
N TRP A 49 16.66 11.50 -11.75
CA TRP A 49 17.56 11.95 -10.69
C TRP A 49 18.33 10.78 -10.07
N ALA A 50 17.68 9.64 -9.78
CA ALA A 50 18.33 8.46 -9.22
C ALA A 50 19.39 7.88 -10.17
N ASP A 51 19.08 7.82 -11.48
CA ASP A 51 20.03 7.36 -12.50
C ASP A 51 21.27 8.26 -12.58
N ALA A 52 21.09 9.57 -12.41
CA ALA A 52 22.19 10.54 -12.40
C ALA A 52 23.01 10.54 -11.09
N HIS A 53 22.49 9.95 -10.01
CA HIS A 53 23.13 9.94 -8.68
C HIS A 53 23.29 8.52 -8.14
N PRO A 54 24.09 7.66 -8.81
CA PRO A 54 24.30 6.29 -8.35
C PRO A 54 24.88 6.29 -6.92
N GLY A 55 24.32 5.44 -6.05
CA GLY A 55 24.74 5.33 -4.64
C GLY A 55 24.07 6.31 -3.68
N SER A 56 23.17 7.19 -4.15
CA SER A 56 22.40 8.08 -3.26
C SER A 56 21.21 7.40 -2.57
N SER A 57 20.95 6.12 -2.85
CA SER A 57 19.88 5.34 -2.21
C SER A 57 20.21 5.03 -0.76
N ARG A 58 19.18 4.92 0.08
CA ARG A 58 19.29 4.42 1.46
C ARG A 58 18.43 3.17 1.61
N SER A 59 18.96 2.17 2.29
CA SER A 59 18.20 1.01 2.73
C SER A 59 17.17 1.43 3.79
N LEU A 60 16.09 0.64 3.90
CA LEU A 60 15.09 0.85 4.96
C LEU A 60 15.72 0.80 6.35
N THR A 61 16.70 -0.07 6.56
CA THR A 61 17.44 -0.17 7.83
C THR A 61 18.19 1.12 8.16
N GLU A 62 18.87 1.73 7.18
CA GLU A 62 19.55 3.03 7.37
C GLU A 62 18.57 4.16 7.67
N ILE A 63 17.41 4.15 7.00
CA ILE A 63 16.34 5.12 7.25
C ILE A 63 15.81 4.96 8.67
N ALA A 64 15.46 3.74 9.07
CA ALA A 64 14.95 3.44 10.41
C ALA A 64 15.95 3.82 11.51
N ALA A 65 17.23 3.49 11.32
CA ALA A 65 18.30 3.90 12.22
C ALA A 65 18.40 5.42 12.34
N SER A 66 18.28 6.17 11.23
CA SER A 66 18.30 7.64 11.23
C SER A 66 17.09 8.27 11.94
N LEU A 67 15.95 7.57 11.95
CA LEU A 67 14.71 8.02 12.57
C LEU A 67 14.54 7.50 14.01
N GLY A 68 15.45 6.65 14.50
CA GLY A 68 15.39 6.06 15.84
C GLY A 68 14.24 5.05 16.03
N VAL A 69 13.71 4.49 14.94
CA VAL A 69 12.65 3.47 14.96
C VAL A 69 13.23 2.09 14.68
N ARG A 70 12.62 1.05 15.27
CA ARG A 70 12.92 -0.35 14.94
C ARG A 70 12.02 -0.80 13.79
N LEU A 71 12.62 -1.45 12.80
CA LEU A 71 11.93 -2.24 11.79
C LEU A 71 11.52 -3.60 12.36
#